data_AF-A0A7Y0TNA9-F1
#
_entry.id   AF-A0A7Y0TNA9-F1
#
_cell.length_a   1.000
_cell.length_b   1.000
_cell.length_c   1.000
_cell.angle_alpha   90.00
_cell.angle_beta   90.00
_cell.angle_gamma   90.00
#
_symmetry.space_group_name_H-M   'P 1'
#
loop_
_entity.id
_entity.type
_entity.pdbx_description
1 polymer ?
#
loop_
_entity_poly.entity_id
_entity_poly.type
_entity_poly.pdbx_seq_one_letter_code
_entity_poly.pdbx_strand_id
1 'polypeptide(L)' 'MHFRCLAELCHLKYHDHSTEFYKLLDTVIPGWEKVKHKLELGMV' A
#
# COMPACT_ATOMS: atom_id res chain seq x y z
N MET A 1 -3.87 11.62 -3.19
CA MET A 1 -4.16 10.26 -3.71
C MET A 1 -4.28 9.33 -2.51
N HIS A 2 -5.40 8.61 -2.37
CA HIS A 2 -5.65 7.75 -1.21
C HIS A 2 -4.81 6.47 -1.30
N PHE A 3 -4.10 6.11 -0.22
CA PHE A 3 -3.29 4.88 -0.11
C PHE A 3 -4.04 3.62 -0.58
N ARG A 4 -5.33 3.54 -0.27
CA ARG A 4 -6.21 2.43 -0.67
C ARG A 4 -6.32 2.24 -2.18
N CYS A 5 -6.46 3.32 -2.96
CA CYS A 5 -6.56 3.23 -4.42
C CYS A 5 -5.26 2.69 -5.03
N LEU A 6 -4.11 3.10 -4.49
CA LEU A 6 -2.81 2.65 -5.00
C LEU A 6 -2.52 1.19 -4.62
N ALA A 7 -2.91 0.76 -3.41
CA ALA A 7 -2.86 -0.65 -3.04
C ALA A 7 -3.73 -1.51 -3.97
N GLU A 8 -4.96 -1.08 -4.29
CA GLU A 8 -5.83 -1.79 -5.24
C GLU A 8 -5.27 -1.82 -6.67
N LEU A 9 -4.66 -0.73 -7.13
CA LEU A 9 -3.96 -0.74 -8.42
C LEU A 9 -2.76 -1.68 -8.43
N CYS A 10 -2.02 -1.79 -7.31
CA CYS A 10 -0.96 -2.78 -7.17
C CYS A 10 -1.51 -4.21 -7.17
N HIS A 11 -2.71 -4.43 -6.63
CA HIS A 11 -3.38 -5.73 -6.66
C HIS A 11 -3.75 -6.20 -8.07
N LEU A 12 -3.95 -5.28 -9.02
CA LEU A 12 -4.16 -5.64 -10.43
C LEU A 12 -2.91 -6.29 -11.06
N LYS A 13 -1.72 -6.00 -10.52
CA LYS A 13 -0.45 -6.55 -11.02
C LYS A 13 0.06 -7.71 -10.16
N TYR A 14 -0.18 -7.63 -8.85
CA TYR A 14 0.19 -8.64 -7.87
C TYR A 14 -1.05 -9.01 -7.06
N HIS A 15 -1.69 -10.12 -7.40
CA HIS A 15 -2.92 -10.55 -6.75
C HIS A 15 -2.73 -10.79 -5.24
N ASP A 16 -1.52 -11.21 -4.85
CA ASP A 16 -1.16 -11.48 -3.47
C ASP A 16 -0.25 -10.39 -2.89
N HIS A 17 -0.24 -10.27 -1.55
CA HIS A 17 0.67 -9.39 -0.81
C HIS A 17 2.10 -9.96 -0.75
N SER A 18 2.68 -10.27 -1.91
CA SER A 18 4.03 -10.81 -2.00
C SER A 18 5.11 -9.74 -1.75
N THR A 19 6.35 -10.16 -1.65
CA THR A 19 7.50 -9.24 -1.50
C THR A 19 7.59 -8.24 -2.66
N GLU A 20 7.22 -8.66 -3.87
CA GLU A 20 7.18 -7.85 -5.08
C GLU A 20 6.07 -6.79 -5.01
N PHE A 21 4.91 -7.13 -4.43
CA PHE A 21 3.85 -6.17 -4.15
C PHE A 21 4.38 -5.03 -3.26
N TYR A 22 5.03 -5.36 -2.14
CA TYR A 22 5.55 -4.34 -1.23
C TYR A 22 6.69 -3.52 -1.84
N LYS A 23 7.54 -4.14 -2.67
CA LYS A 23 8.56 -3.40 -3.44
C LYS A 23 7.92 -2.39 -4.39
N LEU A 24 6.88 -2.78 -5.12
CA LEU A 24 6.15 -1.86 -6.01
C LEU A 24 5.45 -0.77 -5.19
N LEU A 25 4.85 -1.13 -4.07
CA LEU A 25 4.17 -0.17 -3.19
C LEU A 25 5.15 0.88 -2.67
N ASP A 26 6.39 0.49 -2.36
CA ASP A 26 7.43 1.40 -1.88
C ASP A 26 8.02 2.28 -3.00
N THR A 27 8.04 1.83 -4.26
CA THR A 27 8.42 2.70 -5.37
C THR A 27 7.36 3.73 -5.71
N VAL A 28 6.08 3.38 -5.58
CA VAL A 28 4.95 4.27 -5.90
C VAL A 28 4.62 5.19 -4.73
N ILE A 29 4.75 4.70 -3.49
CA ILE A 29 4.52 5.43 -2.24
C ILE A 29 5.69 5.14 -1.29
N PRO A 30 6.81 5.87 -1.41
CA PRO A 30 7.91 5.72 -0.48
C PRO A 30 7.45 6.05 0.95
N GLY A 31 7.62 5.09 1.87
CA GLY A 31 7.18 5.23 3.27
C GLY A 31 5.68 5.00 3.49
N TRP A 32 5.02 4.24 2.61
CA TRP A 32 3.61 3.83 2.72
C TRP A 32 3.25 3.21 4.08
N GLU A 33 4.20 2.56 4.75
CA GLU A 33 4.02 1.97 6.08
C GLU A 33 3.52 2.99 7.10
N LYS A 34 4.03 4.23 7.07
CA LYS A 34 3.58 5.32 7.95
C LYS A 34 2.15 5.75 7.63
N VAL A 35 1.77 5.72 6.35
CA VAL A 35 0.42 6.06 5.90
C VAL A 35 -0.55 4.96 6.31
N LYS A 36 -0.18 3.69 6.11
CA LYS A 36 -0.95 2.53 6.59
C LYS A 36 -1.13 2.57 8.10
N HIS A 37 -0.06 2.83 8.85
CA HIS A 37 -0.12 2.92 10.30
C HIS A 37 -1.05 4.04 10.78
N LYS A 38 -1.01 5.22 10.14
CA LYS A 38 -1.96 6.31 10.41
C LYS A 38 -3.42 5.91 10.12
N LEU A 39 -3.65 5.14 9.06
CA LEU A 39 -4.99 4.64 8.72
C LEU A 39 -5.47 3.59 9.73
N GLU A 40 -4.60 2.69 10.17
CA GLU A 40 -4.92 1.70 11.21
C GLU A 40 -5.26 2.37 12.54
N LEU A 41 -4.52 3.41 12.94
CA LEU A 41 -4.78 4.19 14.16
C LEU A 41 -6.06 5.04 14.07
N GLY A 42 -6.43 5.50 12.88
CA GLY A 42 -7.64 6.27 12.63
C GLY A 42 -8.91 5.43 12.44
N MET A 43 -8.77 4.10 12.40
CA MET A 43 -9.89 3.14 12.33
C MET A 43 -10.22 2.54 13.71
N VAL A 44 -9.85 3.22 14.80
CA VAL A 44 -10.31 2.94 16.18
C VAL A 44 -11.58 3.73 16.48
#